data_AF-A0A260V8D3-F1
#
_entry.id   AF-A0A260V8D3-F1
#
_cell.length_a   1.000
_cell.length_b   1.000
_cell.length_c   1.000
_cell.angle_alpha   90.00
_cell.angle_beta   90.00
_cell.angle_gamma   90.00
#
_symmetry.space_group_name_H-M   'P 1'
#
loop_
_entity.id
_entity.type
_entity.pdbx_description
1 polymer ?
#
loop_
_entity_poly.entity_id
_entity_poly.type
_entity_poly.pdbx_seq_one_letter_code
_entity_poly.pdbx_strand_id
1 'polypeptide(L)'
;MFADPERLEARILREWAQQQHITIRDNSESGIARALLRVGAEALREKALEAGYDELAKDQAEGRREQQARRRRYVERVDKTYTA
;
A
#
# COMPACT_ATOMS: atom_id res chain seq x y z
N MET A 1 -18.45 7.08 -26.21
CA MET A 1 -17.95 5.72 -25.92
C MET A 1 -18.43 5.24 -24.56
N PHE A 2 -18.00 5.81 -23.43
CA PHE A 2 -18.41 5.32 -22.10
C PHE A 2 -19.71 5.93 -21.57
N ALA A 3 -20.09 7.11 -22.08
CA ALA A 3 -21.34 7.77 -21.73
C ALA A 3 -22.57 7.15 -22.43
N ASP A 4 -22.35 6.28 -23.42
CA ASP A 4 -23.42 5.57 -24.14
C ASP A 4 -23.75 4.26 -23.40
N PRO A 5 -24.90 4.17 -22.71
CA PRO A 5 -25.23 3.04 -21.85
C PRO A 5 -25.51 1.73 -22.61
N GLU A 6 -25.81 1.81 -23.90
CA GLU A 6 -26.13 0.64 -24.72
C GLU A 6 -24.86 -0.14 -25.12
N ARG A 7 -23.69 0.50 -25.02
CA ARG A 7 -22.40 -0.12 -25.32
C ARG A 7 -21.96 -1.10 -24.25
N LEU A 8 -21.31 -2.17 -24.71
CA LEU A 8 -20.74 -3.20 -23.86
C LEU A 8 -19.73 -2.61 -22.86
N GLU A 9 -18.89 -1.68 -23.32
CA GLU A 9 -17.86 -1.05 -22.50
C GLU A 9 -18.46 -0.24 -21.33
N ALA A 10 -19.59 0.42 -21.55
CA ALA A 10 -20.28 1.16 -20.49
C ALA A 10 -20.89 0.21 -19.44
N ARG A 11 -21.42 -0.95 -19.87
CA ARG A 11 -21.95 -1.97 -18.94
C ARG A 11 -20.84 -2.58 -18.08
N ILE A 12 -19.75 -3.00 -18.72
CA ILE A 12 -18.57 -3.54 -18.01
C ILE A 12 -18.06 -2.53 -16.99
N LEU A 13 -17.95 -1.27 -17.39
CA LEU A 13 -17.47 -0.21 -16.50
C LEU A 13 -18.42 0.03 -15.32
N ARG A 14 -19.72 -0.06 -15.55
CA ARG A 14 -20.74 0.15 -14.51
C ARG A 14 -20.77 -1.02 -13.52
N GLU A 15 -20.66 -2.25 -14.00
CA GLU A 15 -20.54 -3.44 -13.15
C GLU A 15 -19.27 -3.37 -12.30
N TRP A 16 -18.13 -3.04 -12.91
CA TRP A 16 -16.88 -2.84 -12.18
C TRP A 16 -16.99 -1.70 -11.14
N ALA A 17 -17.59 -0.56 -11.51
CA ALA A 17 -17.78 0.56 -10.59
C ALA A 17 -18.67 0.19 -9.40
N GLN A 18 -19.70 -0.64 -9.60
CA GLN A 18 -20.54 -1.16 -8.52
C GLN A 18 -19.75 -2.10 -7.59
N GLN A 19 -18.94 -3.01 -8.14
CA GLN A 19 -18.09 -3.91 -7.36
C GLN A 19 -17.07 -3.15 -6.50
N GLN A 20 -16.53 -2.04 -7.02
CA GLN A 20 -15.55 -1.20 -6.33
C GLN A 20 -16.20 -0.08 -5.49
N HIS A 21 -17.54 -0.05 -5.39
CA HIS A 21 -18.30 0.99 -4.68
C HIS A 21 -18.01 2.43 -5.13
N ILE A 22 -17.67 2.63 -6.41
CA ILE A 22 -17.34 3.94 -7.00
C ILE A 22 -18.62 4.66 -7.41
N THR A 23 -18.81 5.87 -6.91
CA THR A 23 -19.94 6.73 -7.30
C THR A 23 -19.53 7.64 -8.47
N ILE A 24 -20.13 7.43 -9.64
CA ILE A 24 -19.98 8.31 -10.80
C ILE A 24 -21.04 9.42 -10.69
N ARG A 25 -20.59 10.66 -10.47
CA ARG A 25 -21.47 11.81 -10.17
C ARG A 25 -22.19 12.38 -11.40
N ASP A 26 -21.63 12.16 -12.59
CA ASP A 26 -22.16 12.56 -13.88
C ASP A 26 -21.74 11.51 -14.92
N ASN A 27 -22.70 11.01 -15.69
CA ASN A 27 -22.48 9.99 -16.73
C ASN A 27 -21.82 10.57 -18.00
N SER A 28 -21.41 11.85 -17.98
CA SER A 28 -20.54 12.40 -19.00
C SER A 28 -19.20 11.66 -19.06
N GLU A 29 -18.60 11.60 -20.26
CA GLU A 29 -17.30 10.94 -20.43
C GLU A 29 -16.21 11.55 -19.56
N SER A 30 -16.25 12.88 -19.37
CA SER A 30 -15.33 13.57 -18.47
C SER A 30 -15.57 13.22 -17.00
N GLY A 31 -16.83 13.04 -16.59
CA GLY A 31 -17.18 12.58 -15.24
C GLY A 31 -16.66 11.17 -14.96
N ILE A 32 -16.86 10.27 -15.93
CA ILE A 32 -16.34 8.91 -15.92
C ILE A 32 -14.81 8.89 -15.86
N ALA A 33 -14.15 9.66 -16.73
CA ALA A 33 -12.68 9.75 -16.76
C ALA A 33 -12.11 10.27 -15.43
N ARG A 34 -12.73 11.29 -14.82
CA ARG A 34 -12.31 11.80 -13.50
C ARG A 34 -12.48 10.75 -12.40
N ALA A 35 -13.57 9.99 -12.42
CA ALA A 35 -13.78 8.90 -11.46
C ALA A 35 -12.68 7.84 -11.59
N LEU A 36 -12.35 7.43 -12.81
CA LEU A 36 -11.26 6.46 -13.06
C LEU A 36 -9.89 6.98 -12.66
N LEU A 37 -9.58 8.23 -12.99
CA LEU A 37 -8.32 8.87 -12.59
C LEU A 37 -8.20 8.95 -11.07
N ARG A 38 -9.30 9.27 -10.38
CA ARG A 38 -9.32 9.31 -8.92
C ARG A 38 -9.03 7.95 -8.31
N VAL A 39 -9.71 6.90 -8.78
CA VAL A 39 -9.52 5.53 -8.29
C VAL A 39 -8.09 5.05 -8.57
N GLY A 40 -7.56 5.33 -9.76
CA GLY A 40 -6.17 5.01 -10.10
C GLY A 40 -5.16 5.72 -9.20
N ALA A 41 -5.41 7.00 -8.87
CA ALA A 41 -4.55 7.76 -7.95
C ALA A 41 -4.64 7.24 -6.51
N GLU A 42 -5.83 6.85 -6.05
CA GLU A 42 -6.03 6.24 -4.73
C GLU A 42 -5.31 4.89 -4.63
N ALA A 43 -5.43 4.02 -5.64
CA ALA A 43 -4.70 2.75 -5.70
C ALA A 43 -3.17 2.93 -5.74
N LEU A 44 -2.67 3.93 -6.48
CA LEU A 44 -1.24 4.24 -6.50
C LEU A 44 -0.74 4.71 -5.13
N ARG A 45 -1.53 5.54 -4.44
CA ARG A 45 -1.22 6.02 -3.09
C ARG A 45 -1.18 4.85 -2.10
N GLU A 46 -2.13 3.94 -2.16
CA GLU A 46 -2.17 2.76 -1.29
C GLU A 46 -0.93 1.89 -1.49
N LYS A 47 -0.56 1.60 -2.74
CA LYS A 47 0.65 0.85 -3.06
C LYS A 47 1.92 1.54 -2.56
N ALA A 48 1.98 2.88 -2.64
CA ALA A 48 3.12 3.63 -2.11
C ALA A 48 3.20 3.55 -0.58
N LEU A 49 2.05 3.53 0.12
CA LEU A 49 2.00 3.34 1.56
C LEU A 49 2.45 1.94 1.95
N GLU A 50 1.95 0.91 1.27
CA GLU A 50 2.36 -0.48 1.47
C GLU A 50 3.88 -0.64 1.34
N ALA A 51 4.47 -0.11 0.26
CA ALA A 51 5.92 -0.12 0.07
C ALA A 51 6.66 0.62 1.19
N GLY A 52 6.14 1.77 1.64
CA GLY A 52 6.73 2.52 2.75
C GLY A 52 6.69 1.76 4.07
N TYR A 53 5.60 1.03 4.35
CA TYR A 53 5.49 0.18 5.54
C TYR A 53 6.42 -1.02 5.49
N ASP A 54 6.62 -1.62 4.32
CA ASP A 54 7.58 -2.71 4.14
C ASP A 54 9.02 -2.28 4.43
N GLU A 55 9.42 -1.10 3.94
CA GLU A 55 10.74 -0.54 4.25
C GLU A 55 10.89 -0.24 5.75
N LEU A 56 9.87 0.38 6.37
CA LEU A 56 9.89 0.63 7.81
C LEU A 56 10.00 -0.67 8.63
N ALA A 57 9.32 -1.74 8.19
CA ALA A 57 9.39 -3.04 8.84
C ALA A 57 10.80 -3.66 8.76
N LYS A 58 11.51 -3.46 7.63
CA LYS A 58 12.90 -3.90 7.45
C LYS A 58 13.83 -3.15 8.41
N ASP A 59 13.73 -1.82 8.47
CA ASP A 59 14.56 -0.99 9.35
C ASP A 59 14.38 -1.39 10.82
N GLN A 60 13.13 -1.64 11.24
CA GLN A 60 12.83 -2.11 12.59
C GLN A 60 13.39 -3.51 12.87
N ALA A 61 13.41 -4.40 11.88
CA ALA A 61 14.01 -5.72 12.02
C ALA A 61 15.54 -5.63 12.15
N GLU A 62 16.19 -4.76 11.38
CA GLU A 62 17.62 -4.51 11.47
C GLU A 62 18.03 -3.91 12.81
N GLY A 63 17.34 -2.86 13.28
CA GLY A 63 17.58 -2.26 14.59
C GLY A 63 17.44 -3.27 15.74
N ARG A 64 16.46 -4.18 15.67
CA ARG A 64 16.33 -5.28 16.64
C ARG A 64 17.51 -6.26 16.59
N ARG A 65 18.00 -6.61 15.40
CA ARG A 65 19.19 -7.47 15.24
C ARG A 65 20.43 -6.80 15.82
N GLU A 66 20.64 -5.51 15.56
CA GLU A 66 21.75 -4.76 16.14
C GLU A 66 21.68 -4.72 17.67
N GLN A 67 20.50 -4.47 18.23
CA GLN A 67 20.31 -4.44 19.67
C GLN A 67 20.61 -5.82 20.30
N GLN A 68 20.17 -6.90 19.65
CA GLN A 68 20.47 -8.26 20.08
C GLN A 68 21.97 -8.55 20.03
N ALA A 69 22.67 -8.11 18.97
CA ALA A 69 24.12 -8.25 18.85
C ALA A 69 24.86 -7.48 19.95
N ARG A 70 24.43 -6.25 20.28
CA ARG A 70 25.00 -5.46 21.38
C ARG A 70 24.80 -6.14 22.73
N ARG A 71 23.62 -6.68 23.00
CA ARG A 71 23.33 -7.44 24.23
C ARG A 71 24.22 -8.67 24.33
N ARG A 72 24.37 -9.45 23.25
CA ARG A 72 25.24 -10.64 23.21
C ARG A 72 26.69 -10.28 23.53
N ARG A 73 27.24 -9.24 22.89
CA ARG A 73 28.61 -8.74 23.16
C ARG A 73 28.78 -8.23 24.59
N TYR A 74 27.74 -7.66 25.19
CA TYR A 74 27.77 -7.24 26.59
C TYR A 74 27.84 -8.45 27.53
N VAL A 75 26.97 -9.46 27.33
CA VAL A 75 27.00 -10.71 28.10
C VAL A 75 28.36 -11.38 27.99
N GLU A 76 28.91 -11.55 26.78
CA GLU A 76 30.24 -12.16 26.57
C GLU A 76 31.37 -11.39 27.28
N ARG A 77 31.26 -10.06 27.43
CA ARG A 77 32.24 -9.28 28.20
C ARG A 77 32.08 -9.46 29.70
N VAL A 78 30.85 -9.41 30.21
CA VAL A 78 30.56 -9.55 31.65
C VAL A 78 30.94 -10.94 32.13
N ASP A 79 30.64 -11.98 31.36
CA ASP A 79 30.96 -13.37 31.68
C ASP A 79 32.48 -13.55 31.84
N LYS A 80 33.26 -13.02 30.89
CA LYS A 80 34.74 -13.04 30.95
C LYS A 80 35.33 -12.33 32.17
N THR A 81 34.69 -11.27 32.67
CA THR A 81 35.13 -10.57 33.88
C THR A 81 34.73 -11.26 35.18
N TYR A 82 33.73 -12.15 35.16
CA TYR A 82 33.30 -12.90 36.36
C TYR A 82 33.95 -14.29 36.46
N THR A 83 34.45 -14.83 35.35
CA THR A 83 35.17 -16.13 35.31
C THR A 83 36.70 -16.00 35.35
N ALA A 84 37.25 -14.77 35.48
CA ALA A 84 38.68 -14.49 35.63
C ALA A 84 39.01 -14.17 37.10
#